data_AF-A0A2T8ILX4-F1
#
_entry.id   AF-A0A2T8ILX4-F1
#
_cell.length_a   1.000
_cell.length_b   1.000
_cell.length_c   1.000
_cell.angle_alpha   90.00
_cell.angle_beta   90.00
_cell.angle_gamma   90.00
#
_symmetry.space_group_name_H-M   'P 1'
#
loop_
_entity.id
_entity.type
_entity.pdbx_description
1 polymer ?
#
loop_
_entity_poly.entity_id
_entity_poly.type
_entity_poly.pdbx_seq_one_letter_code
_entity_poly.pdbx_strand_id
1 'polypeptide(L)'
;MCQIEAEPDRQMLTTAEENMIFLSSYKETTQIKSSKIHGQGYLAKYRTHMELIKENLEVHARAEAANKEKRLAFEVEVEKMKEQLAHQAAEREREKEKNRRKMQEDLENANIALKEELKQEFLNMLAQQKEETINQYHASLC
;
A
#
# COMPACT_ATOMS: atom_id res chain seq x y z
N MET A 1 -70.66 -19.72 27.04
CA MET A 1 -69.25 -19.65 27.46
C MET A 1 -68.55 -20.91 26.97
N CYS A 2 -68.03 -20.90 25.74
CA CYS A 2 -67.10 -21.94 25.28
C CYS A 2 -65.74 -21.30 25.20
N GLN A 3 -64.85 -21.70 26.11
CA GLN A 3 -63.45 -21.32 26.10
C GLN A 3 -62.79 -22.08 24.94
N ILE A 4 -62.24 -21.34 23.99
CA ILE A 4 -61.40 -21.92 22.94
C ILE A 4 -60.00 -22.02 23.55
N GLU A 5 -59.58 -23.24 23.81
CA GLU A 5 -58.25 -23.58 24.28
C GLU A 5 -57.20 -23.10 23.27
N ALA A 6 -56.09 -22.56 23.81
CA ALA A 6 -54.99 -22.03 23.03
C ALA A 6 -54.34 -23.14 22.17
N GLU A 7 -54.32 -22.93 20.85
CA GLU A 7 -53.55 -23.77 19.91
C GLU A 7 -52.05 -23.71 20.26
N PRO A 8 -51.30 -24.82 20.10
CA PRO A 8 -49.92 -24.89 20.50
C PRO A 8 -49.04 -24.11 19.53
N ASP A 9 -48.06 -23.42 20.10
CA ASP A 9 -46.84 -22.86 19.53
C ASP A 9 -46.51 -23.38 18.11
N ARG A 10 -47.14 -22.76 17.08
CA ARG A 10 -46.70 -22.96 15.70
C ARG A 10 -45.39 -22.19 15.61
N GLN A 11 -44.27 -22.91 15.52
CA GLN A 11 -43.00 -22.34 15.07
C GLN A 11 -43.28 -21.54 13.80
N MET A 12 -43.34 -20.21 13.95
CA MET A 12 -43.56 -19.30 12.84
C MET A 12 -42.27 -19.33 12.03
N LEU A 13 -42.28 -20.15 10.98
CA LEU A 13 -41.22 -20.14 9.98
C LEU A 13 -41.06 -18.70 9.49
N THR A 14 -39.82 -18.28 9.35
CA THR A 14 -39.54 -16.98 8.75
C THR A 14 -40.02 -16.98 7.30
N THR A 15 -40.41 -15.83 6.78
CA THR A 15 -40.86 -15.70 5.37
C THR A 15 -39.83 -16.26 4.38
N ALA A 16 -38.54 -16.25 4.73
CA ALA A 16 -37.48 -16.84 3.93
C ALA A 16 -37.54 -18.38 3.91
N GLU A 17 -37.81 -19.01 5.04
CA GLU A 17 -37.95 -20.47 5.17
C GLU A 17 -39.21 -20.98 4.48
N GLU A 18 -40.33 -20.27 4.63
CA GLU A 18 -41.58 -20.57 3.93
C GLU A 18 -41.40 -20.48 2.41
N ASN A 19 -40.70 -19.46 1.93
CA ASN A 19 -40.44 -19.27 0.51
C ASN A 19 -39.48 -20.34 -0.05
N MET A 20 -38.49 -20.77 0.73
CA MET A 20 -37.61 -21.89 0.39
C MET A 20 -38.40 -23.20 0.23
N ILE A 21 -39.28 -23.51 1.19
CA ILE A 21 -40.14 -24.70 1.14
C ILE A 21 -41.05 -24.63 -0.10
N PHE A 22 -41.76 -23.52 -0.29
CA PHE A 22 -42.64 -23.32 -1.44
C PHE A 22 -41.92 -23.51 -2.77
N LEU A 23 -40.75 -22.89 -2.97
CA LEU A 23 -39.98 -23.00 -4.21
C LEU A 23 -39.47 -24.42 -4.44
N SER A 24 -39.03 -25.11 -3.39
CA SER A 24 -38.57 -26.49 -3.49
C SER A 24 -39.69 -27.45 -3.91
N SER A 25 -40.85 -27.35 -3.25
CA SER A 25 -42.03 -28.16 -3.56
C SER A 25 -42.64 -27.82 -4.92
N TYR A 26 -42.66 -26.54 -5.31
CA TYR A 26 -43.13 -26.10 -6.61
C TYR A 26 -42.26 -26.65 -7.75
N LYS A 27 -40.92 -26.67 -7.57
CA LYS A 27 -39.99 -27.23 -8.54
C LYS A 27 -40.15 -28.75 -8.68
N GLU A 28 -40.34 -29.45 -7.56
CA GLU A 28 -40.52 -30.90 -7.53
C GLU A 28 -41.85 -31.33 -8.18
N THR A 29 -42.94 -30.62 -7.90
CA THR A 29 -44.27 -30.93 -8.45
C THR A 29 -44.43 -30.59 -9.92
N THR A 30 -43.80 -29.52 -10.41
CA THR A 30 -43.94 -29.08 -11.80
C THR A 30 -42.95 -29.75 -12.77
N GLN A 31 -41.93 -30.46 -12.26
CA GLN A 31 -40.84 -31.08 -13.05
C GLN A 31 -40.13 -30.10 -14.02
N ILE A 32 -40.24 -28.79 -13.80
CA ILE A 32 -39.67 -27.77 -14.67
C ILE A 32 -38.15 -27.76 -14.47
N LYS A 33 -37.42 -28.35 -15.44
CA LYS A 33 -35.95 -28.45 -15.44
C LYS A 33 -35.26 -27.12 -15.79
N SER A 34 -36.00 -26.11 -16.24
CA SER A 34 -35.44 -24.83 -16.71
C SER A 34 -35.58 -23.73 -15.66
N SER A 35 -34.55 -22.91 -15.49
CA SER A 35 -34.60 -21.65 -14.71
C SER A 35 -35.49 -20.58 -15.36
N LYS A 36 -36.17 -20.90 -16.45
CA LYS A 36 -37.08 -19.98 -17.14
C LYS A 36 -38.34 -19.84 -16.28
N ILE A 37 -38.56 -18.63 -15.78
CA ILE A 37 -39.73 -18.27 -14.98
C ILE A 37 -40.98 -18.68 -15.77
N HIS A 38 -41.70 -19.70 -15.28
CA HIS A 38 -42.96 -20.13 -15.87
C HIS A 38 -44.05 -19.17 -15.40
N GLY A 39 -44.29 -18.11 -16.17
CA GLY A 39 -45.19 -17.03 -15.77
C GLY A 39 -45.42 -15.95 -16.80
N GLN A 40 -45.11 -16.18 -18.07
CA GLN A 40 -45.52 -15.26 -19.14
C GLN A 40 -46.93 -15.64 -19.61
N GLY A 41 -47.91 -15.40 -18.75
CA GLY A 41 -49.32 -15.60 -19.06
C GLY A 41 -49.82 -14.63 -20.13
N TYR A 42 -51.02 -14.87 -20.64
CA TYR A 42 -51.65 -14.06 -21.70
C TYR A 42 -51.78 -12.56 -21.36
N LEU A 43 -51.73 -12.19 -20.07
CA LEU A 43 -51.79 -10.81 -19.57
C LEU A 43 -50.41 -10.23 -19.20
N ALA A 44 -49.31 -10.94 -19.46
CA ALA A 44 -47.98 -10.42 -19.18
C ALA A 44 -47.69 -9.18 -20.03
N LYS A 45 -47.39 -8.06 -19.38
CA LYS A 45 -46.92 -6.86 -20.08
C LYS A 45 -45.47 -7.08 -20.49
N TYR A 46 -45.24 -7.22 -21.78
CA TYR A 46 -43.90 -7.27 -22.35
C TYR A 46 -43.35 -5.85 -22.43
N ARG A 47 -42.07 -5.69 -22.07
CA ARG A 47 -41.36 -4.45 -22.39
C ARG A 47 -41.35 -4.27 -23.91
N THR A 48 -41.65 -3.07 -24.35
CA THR A 48 -41.52 -2.73 -25.76
C THR A 48 -40.04 -2.76 -26.14
N HIS A 49 -39.76 -3.02 -27.42
CA HIS A 49 -38.38 -2.96 -27.93
C HIS A 49 -37.68 -1.63 -27.60
N MET A 50 -38.44 -0.53 -27.59
CA MET A 50 -37.93 0.80 -27.26
C MET A 50 -37.58 0.96 -25.77
N GLU A 51 -38.35 0.34 -24.86
CA GLU A 51 -38.03 0.30 -23.43
C GLU A 51 -36.76 -0.51 -23.14
N LEU A 52 -36.59 -1.64 -23.84
CA LEU A 52 -35.36 -2.45 -23.78
C LEU A 52 -34.13 -1.68 -24.24
N ILE A 53 -34.23 -0.96 -25.37
CA ILE A 53 -33.13 -0.11 -25.85
C ILE A 53 -32.80 0.98 -24.84
N LYS A 54 -33.82 1.66 -24.30
CA LYS A 54 -33.63 2.73 -23.32
C LYS A 54 -32.91 2.22 -22.08
N GLU A 55 -33.35 1.10 -21.52
CA GLU A 55 -32.70 0.49 -20.36
C GLU A 55 -31.24 0.10 -20.65
N ASN A 56 -30.97 -0.50 -21.81
CA ASN A 56 -29.60 -0.84 -22.20
C ASN A 56 -28.70 0.40 -22.32
N LEU A 57 -29.20 1.49 -22.90
CA LEU A 57 -28.47 2.75 -22.97
C LEU A 57 -28.18 3.31 -21.58
N GLU A 58 -29.15 3.27 -20.66
CA GLU A 58 -28.96 3.72 -19.27
C GLU A 58 -27.97 2.83 -18.50
N VAL A 59 -27.96 1.52 -18.73
CA VAL A 59 -26.98 0.60 -18.15
C VAL A 59 -25.58 0.90 -18.69
N HIS A 60 -25.44 1.09 -20.01
CA HIS A 60 -24.17 1.44 -20.62
C HIS A 60 -23.64 2.79 -20.14
N ALA A 61 -24.50 3.80 -20.06
CA ALA A 61 -24.12 5.13 -19.55
C ALA A 61 -23.62 5.06 -18.10
N ARG A 62 -24.27 4.27 -17.24
CA ARG A 62 -23.83 4.04 -15.85
C ARG A 62 -22.49 3.31 -15.79
N ALA A 63 -22.31 2.26 -16.61
CA ALA A 63 -21.06 1.53 -16.67
C ALA A 63 -19.90 2.39 -17.18
N GLU A 64 -20.14 3.24 -18.18
CA GLU A 64 -19.16 4.17 -18.72
C GLU A 64 -18.79 5.24 -17.69
N ALA A 65 -19.77 5.81 -16.98
CA ALA A 65 -19.52 6.77 -15.91
C ALA A 65 -18.67 6.16 -14.79
N ALA A 66 -19.01 4.96 -14.32
CA ALA A 66 -18.24 4.25 -13.30
C ALA A 66 -16.81 3.92 -13.77
N ASN A 67 -16.63 3.55 -15.05
CA ASN A 67 -15.30 3.30 -15.62
C ASN A 67 -14.48 4.58 -15.74
N LYS A 68 -15.08 5.71 -16.12
CA LYS A 68 -14.41 7.01 -16.16
C LYS A 68 -13.93 7.43 -14.79
N GLU A 69 -14.77 7.29 -13.77
CA GLU A 69 -14.40 7.59 -12.38
C GLU A 69 -13.22 6.74 -11.91
N LYS A 70 -13.27 5.42 -12.14
CA LYS A 70 -12.14 4.53 -11.83
C LYS A 70 -10.86 4.93 -12.55
N ARG A 71 -10.96 5.29 -13.83
CA ARG A 71 -9.81 5.71 -14.62
C ARG A 71 -9.18 6.99 -14.07
N LEU A 72 -10.00 7.99 -13.73
CA LEU A 72 -9.52 9.23 -13.12
C LEU A 72 -8.83 8.96 -11.78
N ALA A 73 -9.41 8.10 -10.94
CA ALA A 73 -8.79 7.71 -9.68
C ALA A 73 -7.42 7.04 -9.88
N PHE A 74 -7.30 6.16 -10.89
CA PHE A 74 -6.02 5.55 -11.23
C PHE A 74 -5.01 6.56 -11.78
N GLU A 75 -5.43 7.51 -12.63
CA GLU A 75 -4.54 8.56 -13.14
C GLU A 75 -3.98 9.42 -12.00
N VAL A 76 -4.81 9.79 -11.01
CA VAL A 76 -4.37 10.53 -9.81
C VAL A 76 -3.34 9.73 -9.00
N GLU A 77 -3.59 8.43 -8.75
CA GLU A 77 -2.66 7.60 -7.98
C GLU A 77 -1.32 7.40 -8.72
N VAL A 78 -1.37 7.27 -10.05
CA VAL A 78 -0.15 7.17 -10.88
C VAL A 78 0.68 8.44 -10.77
N GLU A 79 0.08 9.63 -10.87
CA GLU A 79 0.82 10.88 -10.74
C GLU A 79 1.42 11.03 -9.33
N LYS A 80 0.66 10.70 -8.28
CA LYS A 80 1.17 10.68 -6.91
C LYS A 80 2.37 9.74 -6.75
N MET A 81 2.33 8.54 -7.33
CA MET A 81 3.46 7.61 -7.28
C MET A 81 4.68 8.14 -8.04
N LYS A 82 4.48 8.81 -9.19
CA LYS A 82 5.58 9.46 -9.92
C LYS A 82 6.23 10.56 -9.08
N GLU A 83 5.43 11.40 -8.42
CA GLU A 83 5.94 12.44 -7.51
C GLU A 83 6.75 11.84 -6.36
N GLN A 84 6.25 10.77 -5.73
CA GLN A 84 6.98 10.07 -4.67
C GLN A 84 8.30 9.48 -5.15
N LEU A 85 8.33 8.88 -6.35
CA LEU A 85 9.55 8.35 -6.95
C LEU A 85 10.56 9.45 -7.25
N ALA A 86 10.10 10.59 -7.80
CA ALA A 86 10.96 11.74 -8.06
C ALA A 86 11.54 12.31 -6.76
N HIS A 87 10.73 12.44 -5.71
CA HIS A 87 11.17 12.87 -4.40
C HIS A 87 12.20 11.91 -3.79
N GLN A 88 11.92 10.60 -3.82
CA GLN A 88 12.84 9.59 -3.29
C GLN A 88 14.18 9.56 -4.06
N ALA A 89 14.14 9.74 -5.38
CA ALA A 89 15.35 9.85 -6.18
C ALA A 89 16.17 11.09 -5.80
N ALA A 90 15.52 12.24 -5.60
CA ALA A 90 16.18 13.46 -5.16
C ALA A 90 16.81 13.32 -3.77
N GLU A 91 16.10 12.72 -2.81
CA GLU A 91 16.63 12.45 -1.46
C GLU A 91 17.82 11.51 -1.49
N ARG A 92 17.75 10.44 -2.28
CA ARG A 92 18.86 9.49 -2.44
C ARG A 92 20.12 10.17 -2.99
N GLU A 93 19.98 11.06 -3.97
CA GLU A 93 21.13 11.79 -4.51
C GLU A 93 21.68 12.81 -3.50
N ARG A 94 20.83 13.47 -2.72
CA ARG A 94 21.27 14.35 -1.61
C ARG A 94 22.05 13.57 -0.56
N GLU A 95 21.57 12.39 -0.16
CA GLU A 95 22.27 11.55 0.81
C GLU A 95 23.62 11.05 0.27
N LYS A 96 23.68 10.62 -0.99
CA LYS A 96 24.94 10.22 -1.62
C LYS A 96 25.95 11.37 -1.64
N GLU A 97 25.51 12.57 -2.00
CA GLU A 97 26.37 13.75 -2.01
C GLU A 97 26.85 14.12 -0.61
N LYS A 98 25.96 14.08 0.39
CA LYS A 98 26.33 14.30 1.80
C LYS A 98 27.36 13.27 2.28
N ASN A 99 27.18 12.00 1.92
CA ASN A 99 28.12 10.94 2.28
C ASN A 99 29.48 11.13 1.60
N ARG A 100 29.50 11.50 0.31
CA ARG A 100 30.75 11.83 -0.40
C ARG A 100 31.50 12.96 0.29
N ARG A 101 30.82 14.05 0.64
CA ARG A 101 31.42 15.18 1.35
C ARG A 101 31.97 14.78 2.71
N LYS A 102 31.18 14.05 3.49
CA LYS A 102 31.62 13.56 4.79
C LYS A 102 32.87 12.68 4.68
N MET A 103 32.90 11.76 3.72
CA MET A 103 34.07 10.92 3.48
C MET A 103 35.31 11.75 3.10
N GLN A 104 35.13 12.79 2.30
CA GLN A 104 36.22 13.70 1.96
C GLN A 104 36.72 14.50 3.17
N GLU A 105 35.82 15.07 3.95
CA GLU A 105 36.14 15.78 5.20
C GLU A 105 36.87 14.86 6.18
N ASP A 106 36.39 13.62 6.35
CA ASP A 106 37.01 12.62 7.23
C ASP A 106 38.44 12.28 6.76
N LEU A 107 38.67 12.15 5.44
CA LEU A 107 39.99 11.91 4.86
C LEU A 107 40.93 13.11 5.04
N GLU A 108 40.45 14.33 4.84
CA GLU A 108 41.24 15.56 5.03
C GLU A 108 41.62 15.73 6.50
N ASN A 109 40.68 15.50 7.42
CA ASN A 109 40.94 15.54 8.86
C ASN A 109 41.94 14.48 9.29
N ALA A 110 41.83 13.25 8.79
CA ALA A 110 42.81 12.19 9.06
C ALA A 110 44.20 12.55 8.52
N ASN A 111 44.28 13.20 7.35
CA ASN A 111 45.56 13.64 6.79
C ASN A 111 46.21 14.75 7.63
N ILE A 112 45.41 15.69 8.14
CA ILE A 112 45.87 16.76 9.03
C ILE A 112 46.40 16.15 10.33
N ALA A 113 45.61 15.28 10.97
CA ALA A 113 46.01 14.58 12.20
C ALA A 113 47.33 13.82 12.01
N LEU A 114 47.47 13.07 10.92
CA LEU A 114 48.70 12.33 10.61
C LEU A 114 49.91 13.26 10.43
N LYS A 115 49.74 14.41 9.77
CA LYS A 115 50.81 15.40 9.60
C LYS A 115 51.22 16.03 10.92
N GLU A 116 50.26 16.31 11.80
CA GLU A 116 50.50 16.84 13.13
C GLU A 116 51.25 15.81 13.99
N GLU A 117 50.83 14.55 13.97
CA GLU A 117 51.52 13.44 14.65
C GLU A 117 52.97 13.31 14.17
N LEU A 118 53.21 13.24 12.86
CA LEU A 118 54.56 13.17 12.27
C LEU A 118 55.42 14.37 12.68
N LYS A 119 54.85 15.58 12.71
CA LYS A 119 55.56 16.78 13.15
C LYS A 119 55.92 16.70 14.63
N GLN A 120 55.01 16.22 15.47
CA GLN A 120 55.24 16.04 16.89
C GLN A 120 56.35 15.01 17.16
N GLU A 121 56.31 13.86 16.47
CA GLU A 121 57.33 12.82 16.55
C GLU A 121 58.71 13.35 16.16
N PHE A 122 58.79 14.11 15.07
CA PHE A 122 60.05 14.72 14.62
C PHE A 122 60.62 15.69 15.66
N LEU A 123 59.77 16.55 16.25
CA LEU A 123 60.18 17.47 17.30
C LEU A 123 60.67 16.73 18.56
N ASN A 124 60.00 15.65 18.94
CA ASN A 124 60.41 14.82 20.08
C ASN A 124 61.77 14.15 19.84
N MET A 125 62.01 13.64 18.62
CA MET A 125 63.30 13.06 18.25
C MET A 125 64.44 14.09 18.33
N LEU A 126 64.21 15.32 17.86
CA LEU A 126 65.20 16.40 17.96
C LEU A 126 65.48 16.80 19.41
N ALA A 127 64.45 16.81 20.26
CA ALA A 127 64.61 17.08 21.69
C ALA A 127 65.45 15.99 22.38
N GLN A 128 65.18 14.71 22.08
CA GLN A 128 65.96 13.57 22.59
C GLN A 128 67.43 13.65 22.17
N GLN A 129 67.72 13.89 20.89
CA GLN A 129 69.12 14.05 20.41
C GLN A 129 69.84 15.20 21.13
N LYS A 130 69.16 16.32 21.37
CA LYS A 130 69.72 17.45 22.10
C LYS A 130 70.05 17.09 23.54
N GLU A 131 69.14 16.40 24.24
CA GLU A 131 69.37 15.93 25.62
C GLU A 131 70.51 14.91 25.69
N GLU A 132 70.56 13.95 24.78
CA GLU A 132 71.65 12.97 24.67
C GLU A 132 73.02 13.65 24.47
N THR A 133 73.05 14.66 23.60
CA THR A 133 74.25 15.44 23.33
C THR A 133 74.70 16.21 24.58
N ILE A 134 73.77 16.90 25.25
CA ILE A 134 74.07 17.64 26.49
C ILE A 134 74.58 16.69 27.60
N ASN A 135 73.94 15.53 27.76
CA ASN A 135 74.34 14.52 28.74
C ASN A 135 75.74 13.95 28.44
N GLN A 136 76.09 13.72 27.16
CA GLN A 136 77.46 13.33 26.75
C GLN A 136 78.50 14.41 27.05
N TYR A 137 78.21 15.69 26.78
CA TYR A 137 79.11 16.79 27.16
C TYR A 137 79.28 16.85 28.67
N HIS A 138 78.20 16.69 29.44
CA HIS A 138 78.26 16.74 30.90
C HIS A 138 79.05 15.55 31.50
N ALA A 139 78.97 14.38 30.88
CA ALA A 139 79.72 13.18 31.28
C ALA A 139 81.22 13.22 30.91
N SER A 140 81.63 14.05 29.94
CA SER A 140 83.04 14.20 29.55
C SER A 140 83.79 15.31 30.29
N LEU A 141 83.07 16.14 31.05
CA LEU A 141 83.59 17.24 31.87
C LEU A 141 83.74 16.88 33.37
N CYS A 142 83.27 15.71 33.79
CA CYS A 142 83.47 15.13 35.13
C CYS A 142 84.53 14.03 35.09
#